data_AF-A0A358WA86-F1
#
_entry.id   AF-A0A358WA86-F1
#
_cell.length_a   1.000
_cell.length_b   1.000
_cell.length_c   1.000
_cell.angle_alpha   90.00
_cell.angle_beta   90.00
_cell.angle_gamma   90.00
#
_symmetry.space_group_name_H-M   'P 1'
#
loop_
_entity.id
_entity.type
_entity.pdbx_description
1 polymer ?
#
loop_
_entity_poly.entity_id
_entity_poly.type
_entity_poly.pdbx_seq_one_letter_code
_entity_poly.pdbx_strand_id
1 'polypeptide(L)' 'MKELDVVRLTKEFEGLAIGTRGTIVLEYDGKFFEVEFFDDDGNTIDVFTTPADCIELEREF' A
#
# COMPACT_ATOMS: atom_id res chain seq x y z
N MET A 1 6.91 -5.15 6.93
CA MET A 1 5.58 -5.00 6.32
C MET A 1 4.71 -6.09 6.90
N LYS A 2 3.69 -5.69 7.64
CA LYS A 2 2.67 -6.53 8.29
C LYS A 2 1.35 -5.76 8.24
N GLU A 3 0.25 -6.41 8.63
CA GLU A 3 -1.05 -5.75 8.77
C GLU A 3 -0.95 -4.47 9.63
N LEU A 4 -1.63 -3.41 9.16
CA LEU A 4 -1.67 -2.05 9.69
C LEU A 4 -0.40 -1.19 9.49
N ASP A 5 0.66 -1.72 8.86
CA ASP A 5 1.77 -0.88 8.43
C ASP A 5 1.32 0.07 7.30
N VAL A 6 1.77 1.33 7.36
CA VAL A 6 1.58 2.32 6.29
C VAL A 6 2.70 2.21 5.28
N VAL A 7 2.34 2.05 4.02
CA VAL A 7 3.23 1.91 2.88
C VAL A 7 2.96 2.98 1.84
N ARG A 8 3.91 3.17 0.92
CA ARG A 8 3.74 4.02 -0.25
C ARG A 8 4.17 3.31 -1.53
N LEU A 9 3.52 3.64 -2.64
CA LEU A 9 3.90 3.12 -3.95
C LEU A 9 5.29 3.64 -4.38
N THR A 10 6.13 2.73 -4.87
CA THR A 10 7.45 3.04 -5.44
C THR A 10 7.42 3.18 -6.96
N LYS A 11 6.33 2.76 -7.60
CA LYS A 11 6.04 2.85 -9.04
C LYS A 11 4.54 3.03 -9.26
N GLU A 12 4.13 3.49 -10.44
CA GLU A 12 2.72 3.56 -10.82
C GLU A 12 2.11 2.14 -10.77
N PHE A 13 0.92 2.01 -10.23
CA PHE A 13 0.26 0.72 -10.03
C PHE A 13 -1.26 0.90 -10.07
N GLU A 14 -1.96 0.12 -10.90
CA GLU A 14 -3.43 0.19 -11.04
C GLU A 14 -3.98 1.62 -11.26
N GLY A 15 -3.22 2.46 -11.98
CA GLY A 15 -3.59 3.86 -12.24
C GLY A 15 -3.31 4.83 -11.09
N LEU A 16 -2.78 4.37 -9.97
CA LEU A 16 -2.31 5.20 -8.85
C LEU A 16 -0.90 5.72 -9.11
N ALA A 17 -0.63 6.94 -8.64
CA ALA A 17 0.65 7.60 -8.82
C ALA A 17 1.73 7.06 -7.88
N ILE A 18 2.99 7.24 -8.26
CA ILE A 18 4.14 7.00 -7.36
C ILE A 18 3.96 7.85 -6.09
N GLY A 19 4.15 7.23 -4.94
CA GLY A 19 4.03 7.88 -3.64
C GLY A 19 2.61 7.85 -3.05
N THR A 20 1.58 7.36 -3.76
CA THR A 20 0.27 7.12 -3.16
C THR A 20 0.42 6.21 -1.95
N ARG A 21 -0.18 6.63 -0.83
CA ARG A 21 -0.07 5.96 0.47
C ARG A 21 -1.19 4.95 0.63
N GLY A 22 -0.91 3.89 1.36
CA GLY A 22 -1.88 2.87 1.70
C GLY A 22 -1.55 2.17 3.00
N THR A 23 -2.53 1.46 3.53
CA THR A 23 -2.38 0.63 4.73
C THR A 23 -2.49 -0.84 4.33
N ILE A 24 -1.58 -1.68 4.81
CA ILE A 24 -1.69 -3.13 4.61
C ILE A 24 -2.87 -3.63 5.45
N VAL A 25 -3.88 -4.22 4.81
CA VAL A 25 -5.05 -4.80 5.48
C VAL A 25 -5.00 -6.33 5.53
N LEU A 26 -4.12 -6.96 4.74
CA LEU A 26 -3.84 -8.39 4.80
C LEU A 26 -2.45 -8.70 4.22
N GLU A 27 -1.68 -9.57 4.89
CA GLU A 27 -0.50 -10.20 4.32
C GLU A 27 -0.85 -11.61 3.83
N TYR A 28 -0.52 -11.94 2.57
CA TYR A 28 -0.75 -13.27 2.02
C TYR A 28 0.42 -14.22 2.28
N ASP A 29 1.60 -13.90 1.73
CA ASP A 29 2.78 -14.79 1.72
C ASP A 29 4.11 -14.03 1.80
N GLY A 30 4.07 -12.75 2.19
CA GLY A 30 5.20 -11.83 2.19
C GLY A 30 5.64 -11.32 0.81
N LYS A 31 5.04 -11.82 -0.29
CA LYS A 31 5.26 -11.33 -1.65
C LYS A 31 4.09 -10.50 -2.16
N PHE A 32 2.88 -10.77 -1.67
CA PHE A 32 1.68 -10.00 -1.96
C PHE A 32 0.99 -9.57 -0.68
N PHE A 33 0.43 -8.36 -0.72
CA PHE A 33 -0.31 -7.73 0.36
C PHE A 33 -1.62 -7.18 -0.19
N GLU A 34 -2.69 -7.24 0.58
CA GLU A 34 -3.86 -6.42 0.29
C GLU A 34 -3.64 -5.05 0.92
N VAL A 35 -3.69 -4.00 0.10
CA VAL A 35 -3.43 -2.62 0.51
C VAL A 35 -4.64 -1.77 0.20
N GLU A 36 -5.17 -1.11 1.23
CA GLU A 36 -6.16 -0.04 1.09
C GLU A 36 -5.40 1.27 0.83
N PHE A 37 -5.50 1.80 -0.38
CA PHE A 37 -4.91 3.09 -0.74
C PHE A 37 -5.88 4.23 -0.44
N PHE A 38 -5.34 5.37 -0.02
CA PHE A 38 -6.13 6.53 0.39
C PHE A 38 -5.58 7.84 -0.16
N ASP A 39 -6.46 8.84 -0.28
CA ASP A 39 -6.10 10.20 -0.71
C ASP A 39 -5.55 11.05 0.45
N ASP A 40 -5.15 12.29 0.17
CA ASP A 40 -4.57 13.20 1.17
C ASP A 40 -5.58 13.61 2.27
N ASP A 41 -6.87 13.44 2.02
CA ASP A 41 -7.95 13.68 2.99
C ASP A 41 -8.25 12.41 3.84
N GLY A 42 -7.57 11.30 3.55
CA GLY A 42 -7.72 10.02 4.23
C GLY A 42 -8.92 9.20 3.75
N ASN A 43 -9.53 9.54 2.62
CA ASN A 43 -10.60 8.73 2.04
C ASN A 43 -10.00 7.55 1.27
N THR A 44 -10.64 6.39 1.38
CA THR A 44 -10.29 5.22 0.58
C THR A 44 -10.46 5.52 -0.90
N ILE A 45 -9.40 5.29 -1.68
CA ILE A 45 -9.43 5.29 -3.14
C ILE A 45 -9.90 3.93 -3.62
N ASP A 46 -9.18 2.86 -3.24
CA ASP A 46 -9.51 1.47 -3.56
C ASP A 46 -8.65 0.48 -2.73
N VAL A 47 -8.93 -0.82 -2.85
CA VAL A 47 -8.17 -1.91 -2.23
C VAL A 47 -7.62 -2.85 -3.30
N PHE A 48 -6.30 -3.08 -3.30
CA PHE A 48 -5.63 -3.92 -4.30
C PHE A 48 -4.74 -4.99 -3.70
N THR A 49 -4.71 -6.16 -4.34
CA THR A 49 -3.62 -7.13 -4.16
C THR A 49 -2.34 -6.55 -4.80
N THR A 50 -1.42 -6.13 -3.94
CA THR A 50 -0.24 -5.36 -4.30
C THR A 50 1.03 -6.19 -4.08
N PRO A 51 1.88 -6.37 -5.10
CA PRO A 51 3.19 -7.00 -4.94
C PRO A 51 4.10 -6.21 -3.99
N ALA A 52 4.91 -6.92 -3.20
CA ALA A 52 5.86 -6.33 -2.28
C ALA A 52 6.86 -5.39 -2.96
N ASP A 53 7.16 -5.60 -4.25
CA ASP A 53 8.09 -4.77 -5.03
C ASP A 53 7.47 -3.45 -5.54
N CYS A 54 6.17 -3.26 -5.34
CA CYS A 54 5.45 -2.01 -5.65
C CYS A 54 5.41 -1.04 -4.48
N ILE A 55 5.71 -1.49 -3.26
CA ILE A 55 5.49 -0.73 -2.04
C ILE A 55 6.73 -0.71 -1.15
N GLU A 56 6.85 0.35 -0.35
CA GLU A 56 7.83 0.43 0.72
C GLU A 56 7.18 0.97 2.00
N LEU A 57 7.72 0.57 3.15
CA LEU A 57 7.27 1.05 4.45
C LEU A 57 7.59 2.53 4.61
N GLU A 58 6.61 3.34 4.98
CA GLU A 58 6.77 4.79 5.02
C GLU A 58 7.47 5.29 6.30
N ARG A 59 7.36 4.53 7.40
CA ARG A 59 8.14 4.70 8.65
C ARG A 59 7.90 3.53 9.60
N GLU A 60 8.95 3.06 10.28
CA GLU A 60 8.81 2.23 11.48
C GLU A 60 8.46 3.15 12.67
N PHE A 61 7.37 2.84 13.38
CA PHE A 61 7.03 3.48 14.66
C PHE A 61 7.64 2.72 15.83
#